data_AF-A0A3M5X8A0-F1
#
_entry.id   AF-A0A3M5X8A0-F1
#
_cell.length_a   1.000
_cell.length_b   1.000
_cell.length_c   1.000
_cell.angle_alpha   90.00
_cell.angle_beta   90.00
_cell.angle_gamma   90.00
#
_symmetry.space_group_name_H-M   'P 1'
#
loop_
_entity.id
_entity.type
_entity.pdbx_description
1 polymer ?
#
loop_
_entity_poly.entity_id
_entity_poly.type
_entity_poly.pdbx_seq_one_letter_code
_entity_poly.pdbx_strand_id
1 'polypeptide(L)'
;MQRLLNAHFYWEGGDIPIPHLQNMLLFKEINPDYQVNVWTSKVKHLLNPLAEMSESNDPAERHLALAHGDSLIQRNPEELFSSLGQTYPHAKKIEAIYSRETNGPYKNYAAASDIIELASTYMEGGLYMDADVAVGQPLGSLDAPNGFLVHIEDNLTSNAVLASAPRGKMAGEIMDTIVDLYTTSPSMMENNENYGWKTKRSTPGGGLFSRLTLTMHMTGPSLIRSFLPATAEEKKAYAVPHDKFFYRETPCTDNMQPEQRSLSNIFFRGFKRGLNGEGRWANVRPGRRASI
;
A
#
# COMPACT_ATOMS: atom_id res chain seq x y z
N MET A 1 -11.80 -26.95 3.37
CA MET A 1 -11.45 -26.05 2.24
C MET A 1 -10.39 -25.09 2.76
N GLN A 2 -9.15 -25.23 2.30
CA GLN A 2 -8.04 -24.39 2.77
C GLN A 2 -8.28 -22.98 2.23
N ARG A 3 -8.36 -21.98 3.12
CA ARG A 3 -8.60 -20.58 2.74
C ARG A 3 -7.34 -20.07 2.05
N LEU A 4 -7.46 -19.63 0.79
CA LEU A 4 -6.36 -19.01 0.06
C LEU A 4 -5.87 -17.77 0.80
N LEU A 5 -4.56 -17.60 0.93
CA LEU A 5 -3.94 -16.42 1.51
C LEU A 5 -3.81 -15.37 0.41
N ASN A 6 -4.30 -14.16 0.63
CA ASN A 6 -4.21 -13.07 -0.34
C ASN A 6 -3.12 -12.08 0.06
N ALA A 7 -2.34 -11.65 -0.93
CA ALA A 7 -1.48 -10.47 -0.86
C ALA A 7 -2.01 -9.44 -1.87
N HIS A 8 -2.10 -8.18 -1.44
CA HIS A 8 -2.61 -7.08 -2.24
C HIS A 8 -1.53 -6.00 -2.37
N PHE A 9 -1.27 -5.60 -3.60
CA PHE A 9 -0.43 -4.45 -3.93
C PHE A 9 -1.25 -3.47 -4.75
N TYR A 10 -0.96 -2.18 -4.65
CA TYR A 10 -1.60 -1.15 -5.47
C TYR A 10 -0.56 -0.35 -6.23
N TRP A 11 -0.85 -0.04 -7.49
CA TRP A 11 -0.03 0.89 -8.26
C TRP A 11 -0.84 1.71 -9.25
N GLU A 12 -0.62 3.03 -9.22
CA GLU A 12 -1.20 3.95 -10.17
C GLU A 12 -0.24 5.08 -10.57
N GLY A 13 -0.54 5.69 -11.71
CA GLY A 13 0.18 6.88 -12.19
C GLY A 13 1.30 6.64 -13.20
N GLY A 14 1.50 5.40 -13.62
CA GLY A 14 2.45 5.00 -14.66
C GLY A 14 2.82 3.53 -14.52
N ASP A 15 3.83 3.11 -15.27
CA ASP A 15 4.38 1.76 -15.18
C ASP A 15 5.00 1.52 -13.81
N ILE A 16 4.85 0.32 -13.26
CA ILE A 16 5.45 -0.07 -11.98
C ILE A 16 6.99 -0.04 -12.14
N PRO A 17 7.73 0.70 -11.30
CA PRO A 17 9.17 0.68 -11.31
C PRO A 17 9.70 -0.74 -11.11
N ILE A 18 10.71 -1.11 -11.90
CA ILE A 18 11.33 -2.44 -11.87
C ILE A 18 11.69 -2.91 -10.45
N PRO A 19 12.29 -2.09 -9.56
CA PRO A 19 12.58 -2.54 -8.19
C PRO A 19 11.33 -2.90 -7.37
N HIS A 20 10.20 -2.25 -7.61
CA HIS A 20 8.95 -2.52 -6.90
C HIS A 20 8.25 -3.75 -7.46
N LEU A 21 8.25 -3.93 -8.79
CA LEU A 21 7.76 -5.16 -9.41
C LEU A 21 8.60 -6.38 -8.97
N GLN A 22 9.91 -6.20 -8.84
CA GLN A 22 10.80 -7.21 -8.30
C GLN A 22 10.41 -7.62 -6.87
N ASN A 23 10.04 -6.68 -5.99
CA ASN A 23 9.55 -6.99 -4.64
C ASN A 23 8.29 -7.86 -4.68
N MET A 24 7.34 -7.59 -5.59
CA MET A 24 6.11 -8.39 -5.72
C MET A 24 6.40 -9.82 -6.21
N LEU A 25 7.28 -9.97 -7.20
CA LEU A 25 7.68 -11.28 -7.70
C LEU A 25 8.49 -12.07 -6.66
N LEU A 26 9.39 -11.39 -5.93
CA LEU A 26 10.15 -11.99 -4.84
C LEU A 26 9.23 -12.40 -3.68
N PHE A 27 8.20 -11.61 -3.38
CA PHE A 27 7.17 -12.00 -2.41
C PHE A 27 6.53 -13.33 -2.80
N LYS A 28 6.19 -13.52 -4.08
CA LYS A 28 5.60 -14.76 -4.60
C LYS A 28 6.55 -15.95 -4.53
N GLU A 29 7.82 -15.76 -4.89
CA GLU A 29 8.88 -16.78 -4.75
C GLU A 29 8.98 -17.27 -3.29
N ILE A 30 8.96 -16.35 -2.33
CA ILE A 30 9.11 -16.66 -0.89
C ILE A 30 7.81 -17.19 -0.27
N ASN A 31 6.65 -16.81 -0.81
CA ASN A 31 5.33 -17.13 -0.27
C ASN A 31 4.45 -17.79 -1.35
N PRO A 32 4.78 -19.02 -1.79
CA PRO A 32 4.08 -19.68 -2.90
C PRO A 32 2.59 -19.91 -2.62
N ASP A 33 2.20 -20.04 -1.36
CA ASP A 33 0.82 -20.25 -0.91
C ASP A 33 -0.06 -18.99 -1.00
N TYR A 34 0.54 -17.82 -1.24
CA TYR A 34 -0.19 -16.57 -1.40
C TYR A 34 -0.60 -16.35 -2.86
N GLN A 35 -1.85 -15.94 -3.07
CA GLN A 35 -2.30 -15.32 -4.31
C GLN A 35 -1.92 -13.84 -4.29
N VAL A 36 -1.14 -13.40 -5.27
CA VAL A 36 -0.70 -12.00 -5.37
C VAL A 36 -1.62 -11.24 -6.31
N ASN A 37 -2.35 -10.26 -5.77
CA ASN A 37 -3.27 -9.40 -6.49
C ASN A 37 -2.64 -8.01 -6.64
N VAL A 38 -2.53 -7.51 -7.87
CA VAL A 38 -1.98 -6.19 -8.20
C VAL A 38 -3.11 -5.30 -8.71
N TRP A 39 -3.56 -4.37 -7.86
CA TRP A 39 -4.62 -3.42 -8.15
C TRP A 39 -4.09 -2.26 -8.99
N THR A 40 -4.53 -2.18 -10.25
CA THR A 40 -4.20 -1.11 -11.20
C THR A 40 -5.33 -0.97 -12.22
N SER A 41 -5.69 0.26 -12.60
CA SER A 41 -6.68 0.54 -13.64
C SER A 41 -6.19 0.21 -15.05
N LYS A 42 -4.87 0.10 -15.25
CA LYS A 42 -4.29 -0.19 -16.57
C LYS A 42 -3.34 -1.38 -16.48
N VAL A 43 -3.70 -2.44 -17.19
CA VAL A 43 -2.90 -3.68 -17.27
C VAL A 43 -1.47 -3.43 -17.76
N LYS A 44 -1.26 -2.44 -18.65
CA LYS A 44 0.07 -2.06 -19.14
C LYS A 44 1.02 -1.58 -18.05
N HIS A 45 0.50 -1.03 -16.94
CA HIS A 45 1.35 -0.62 -15.81
C HIS A 45 2.13 -1.80 -15.22
N LEU A 46 1.61 -3.02 -15.37
CA LEU A 46 2.24 -4.26 -14.96
C LEU A 46 2.95 -4.96 -16.13
N LEU A 47 2.30 -5.09 -17.29
CA LEU A 47 2.85 -5.90 -18.39
C LEU A 47 4.08 -5.29 -19.06
N ASN A 48 4.16 -3.96 -19.18
CA ASN A 48 5.34 -3.30 -19.76
C ASN A 48 6.61 -3.60 -18.93
N PRO A 49 6.64 -3.32 -17.61
CA PRO A 49 7.83 -3.60 -16.82
C PRO A 49 8.11 -5.10 -16.68
N LEU A 50 7.09 -5.99 -16.69
CA LEU A 50 7.32 -7.44 -16.74
C LEU A 50 8.07 -7.86 -18.02
N ALA A 51 7.68 -7.33 -19.18
CA ALA A 51 8.36 -7.61 -20.44
C ALA A 51 9.78 -7.02 -20.47
N GLU A 52 10.00 -5.87 -19.84
CA GLU A 52 11.34 -5.31 -19.66
C GLU A 52 12.21 -6.23 -18.78
N MET A 53 11.66 -6.71 -17.65
CA MET A 53 12.39 -7.62 -16.76
C MET A 53 12.72 -8.96 -17.43
N SER A 54 11.83 -9.54 -18.24
CA SER A 54 12.08 -10.82 -18.92
C SER A 54 13.24 -10.77 -19.91
N GLU A 55 13.54 -9.59 -20.45
CA GLU A 55 14.67 -9.35 -21.37
C GLU A 55 15.84 -8.62 -20.68
N SER A 56 15.76 -8.39 -19.36
CA SER A 56 16.80 -7.66 -18.61
C SER A 56 18.14 -8.39 -18.64
N ASN A 57 19.24 -7.63 -18.65
CA ASN A 57 20.58 -8.19 -18.48
C ASN A 57 20.86 -8.63 -17.04
N ASP A 58 20.07 -8.17 -16.06
CA ASP A 58 20.15 -8.66 -14.69
C ASP A 58 19.53 -10.07 -14.59
N PRO A 59 20.31 -11.11 -14.26
CA PRO A 59 19.79 -12.48 -14.18
C PRO A 59 18.68 -12.65 -13.13
N ALA A 60 18.68 -11.85 -12.05
CA ALA A 60 17.70 -11.92 -10.99
C ALA A 60 16.33 -11.40 -11.46
N GLU A 61 16.32 -10.24 -12.12
CA GLU A 61 15.10 -9.66 -12.70
C GLU A 61 14.50 -10.61 -13.73
N ARG A 62 15.32 -11.11 -14.66
CA ARG A 62 14.91 -12.05 -15.70
C ARG A 62 14.38 -13.36 -15.12
N HIS A 63 15.05 -13.92 -14.13
CA HIS A 63 14.60 -15.15 -13.48
C HIS A 63 13.23 -14.97 -12.82
N LEU A 64 13.05 -13.91 -12.02
CA LEU A 64 11.80 -13.65 -11.32
C LEU A 64 10.64 -13.41 -12.29
N ALA A 65 10.87 -12.64 -13.37
CA ALA A 65 9.85 -12.38 -14.38
C ALA A 65 9.41 -13.66 -15.10
N LEU A 66 10.37 -14.51 -15.52
CA LEU A 66 10.06 -15.75 -16.22
C LEU A 66 9.43 -16.81 -15.31
N ALA A 67 9.84 -16.88 -14.04
CA ALA A 67 9.33 -17.87 -13.10
C ALA A 67 7.95 -17.50 -12.54
N HIS A 68 7.70 -16.21 -12.29
CA HIS A 68 6.53 -15.75 -11.52
C HIS A 68 5.69 -14.69 -12.21
N GLY A 69 6.05 -14.19 -13.39
CA GLY A 69 5.31 -13.13 -14.08
C GLY A 69 3.82 -13.45 -14.27
N ASP A 70 3.52 -14.69 -14.69
CA ASP A 70 2.15 -15.17 -14.92
C ASP A 70 1.36 -15.45 -13.63
N SER A 71 2.02 -15.40 -12.47
CA SER A 71 1.41 -15.68 -11.17
C SER A 71 0.87 -14.41 -10.47
N LEU A 72 1.19 -13.23 -11.01
CA LEU A 72 0.64 -11.95 -10.53
C LEU A 72 -0.71 -11.69 -11.19
N ILE A 73 -1.76 -11.58 -10.39
CA ILE A 73 -3.12 -11.33 -10.90
C ILE A 73 -3.37 -9.84 -10.92
N GLN A 74 -3.46 -9.26 -12.12
CA GLN A 74 -3.94 -7.89 -12.26
C GLN A 74 -5.43 -7.81 -11.88
N ARG A 75 -5.77 -6.82 -11.07
CA ARG A 75 -7.15 -6.53 -10.65
C ARG A 75 -7.49 -5.07 -10.93
N ASN A 76 -8.74 -4.82 -11.30
CA ASN A 76 -9.24 -3.46 -11.55
C ASN A 76 -9.92 -2.89 -10.29
N PRO A 77 -9.51 -1.70 -9.79
CA PRO A 77 -10.20 -1.01 -8.71
C PRO A 77 -11.72 -0.83 -8.90
N GLU A 78 -12.20 -0.67 -10.14
CA GLU A 78 -13.65 -0.55 -10.42
C GLU A 78 -14.44 -1.81 -10.01
N GLU A 79 -13.85 -2.99 -10.17
CA GLU A 79 -14.45 -4.27 -9.75
C GLU A 79 -14.48 -4.39 -8.22
N LEU A 80 -13.43 -3.90 -7.55
CA LEU A 80 -13.37 -3.84 -6.09
C LEU A 80 -14.51 -2.98 -5.54
N PHE A 81 -14.68 -1.76 -6.05
CA PHE A 81 -15.73 -0.85 -5.57
C PHE A 81 -17.13 -1.32 -5.95
N SER A 82 -17.29 -1.98 -7.09
CA SER A 82 -18.56 -2.63 -7.48
C SER A 82 -18.94 -3.73 -6.48
N SER A 83 -17.97 -4.55 -6.06
CA SER A 83 -18.16 -5.61 -5.06
C SER A 83 -18.38 -5.05 -3.66
N LEU A 84 -17.64 -4.00 -3.28
CA LEU A 84 -17.81 -3.28 -2.02
C LEU A 84 -19.21 -2.68 -1.92
N GLY A 85 -19.75 -2.17 -3.03
CA GLY A 85 -21.12 -1.63 -3.16
C GLY A 85 -22.24 -2.60 -2.77
N GLN A 86 -21.98 -3.90 -2.81
CA GLN A 86 -22.96 -4.93 -2.44
C GLN A 86 -22.97 -5.22 -0.93
N THR A 87 -21.94 -4.80 -0.19
CA THR A 87 -21.72 -5.29 1.19
C THR A 87 -21.40 -4.19 2.21
N TYR A 88 -20.95 -3.02 1.78
CA TYR A 88 -20.52 -1.94 2.68
C TYR A 88 -21.39 -0.67 2.47
N PRO A 89 -22.10 -0.17 3.52
CA PRO A 89 -23.08 0.92 3.39
C PRO A 89 -22.57 2.22 2.77
N HIS A 90 -21.28 2.53 2.96
CA HIS A 90 -20.66 3.76 2.47
C HIS A 90 -19.74 3.55 1.27
N ALA A 91 -19.86 2.40 0.58
CA ALA A 91 -19.02 2.04 -0.57
C ALA A 91 -18.98 3.13 -1.65
N LYS A 92 -20.12 3.74 -1.99
CA LYS A 92 -20.16 4.81 -3.00
C LYS A 92 -19.43 6.09 -2.57
N LYS A 93 -19.40 6.39 -1.27
CA LYS A 93 -18.61 7.51 -0.75
C LYS A 93 -17.13 7.18 -0.80
N ILE A 94 -16.74 5.97 -0.40
CA ILE A 94 -15.36 5.49 -0.51
C ILE A 94 -14.86 5.51 -1.96
N GLU A 95 -15.64 4.98 -2.90
CA GLU A 95 -15.35 5.00 -4.34
C GLU A 95 -15.18 6.44 -4.87
N ALA A 96 -16.05 7.37 -4.42
CA ALA A 96 -15.93 8.78 -4.78
C ALA A 96 -14.65 9.43 -4.21
N ILE A 97 -14.25 9.10 -2.98
CA ILE A 97 -13.01 9.58 -2.38
C ILE A 97 -11.80 9.01 -3.15
N TYR A 98 -11.78 7.71 -3.44
CA TYR A 98 -10.76 7.09 -4.29
C TYR A 98 -10.66 7.78 -5.66
N SER A 99 -11.79 7.98 -6.32
CA SER A 99 -11.85 8.66 -7.62
C SER A 99 -11.31 10.08 -7.52
N ARG A 100 -11.58 10.80 -6.43
CA ARG A 100 -11.02 12.13 -6.19
C ARG A 100 -9.50 12.07 -6.02
N GLU A 101 -8.97 11.10 -5.28
CA GLU A 101 -7.53 11.00 -5.05
C GLU A 101 -6.76 10.53 -6.29
N THR A 102 -7.36 9.82 -7.24
CA THR A 102 -6.67 9.37 -8.45
C THR A 102 -6.75 10.33 -9.63
N ASN A 103 -7.70 11.27 -9.62
CA ASN A 103 -7.99 12.15 -10.75
C ASN A 103 -7.53 13.61 -10.57
N GLY A 104 -7.29 14.27 -11.71
CA GLY A 104 -6.97 15.69 -11.79
C GLY A 104 -5.50 16.05 -11.51
N PRO A 105 -5.15 17.34 -11.61
CA PRO A 105 -3.76 17.82 -11.50
C PRO A 105 -3.16 17.66 -10.10
N TYR A 106 -4.01 17.52 -9.07
CA TYR A 106 -3.60 17.38 -7.68
C TYR A 106 -3.83 15.97 -7.11
N LYS A 107 -3.97 14.96 -7.98
CA LYS A 107 -4.09 13.54 -7.59
C LYS A 107 -3.07 13.13 -6.53
N ASN A 108 -3.48 12.29 -5.60
CA ASN A 108 -2.75 11.79 -4.46
C ASN A 108 -2.80 10.27 -4.37
N TYR A 109 -1.92 9.62 -5.13
CA TYR A 109 -1.87 8.16 -5.19
C TYR A 109 -1.56 7.51 -3.84
N ALA A 110 -0.85 8.18 -2.92
CA ALA A 110 -0.66 7.67 -1.56
C ALA A 110 -2.01 7.55 -0.83
N ALA A 111 -2.83 8.61 -0.86
CA ALA A 111 -4.18 8.56 -0.27
C ALA A 111 -5.13 7.62 -1.02
N ALA A 112 -4.92 7.38 -2.32
CA ALA A 112 -5.66 6.35 -3.05
C ALA A 112 -5.23 4.93 -2.63
N SER A 113 -3.94 4.72 -2.36
CA SER A 113 -3.38 3.48 -1.80
C SER A 113 -4.02 3.15 -0.46
N ASP A 114 -4.06 4.13 0.45
CA ASP A 114 -4.72 4.02 1.76
C ASP A 114 -6.20 3.58 1.67
N ILE A 115 -6.89 3.90 0.56
CA ILE A 115 -8.28 3.48 0.35
C ILE A 115 -8.35 2.06 -0.20
N ILE A 116 -7.45 1.73 -1.14
CA ILE A 116 -7.39 0.39 -1.74
C ILE A 116 -6.94 -0.65 -0.73
N GLU A 117 -5.98 -0.34 0.16
CA GLU A 117 -5.54 -1.27 1.20
C GLU A 117 -6.72 -1.71 2.08
N LEU A 118 -7.53 -0.75 2.54
CA LEU A 118 -8.68 -1.02 3.42
C LEU A 118 -9.79 -1.71 2.66
N ALA A 119 -10.14 -1.23 1.47
CA ALA A 119 -11.22 -1.82 0.67
C ALA A 119 -10.90 -3.26 0.24
N SER A 120 -9.67 -3.52 -0.23
CA SER A 120 -9.26 -4.85 -0.70
C SER A 120 -9.18 -5.85 0.45
N THR A 121 -8.52 -5.48 1.56
CA THR A 121 -8.42 -6.37 2.74
C THR A 121 -9.77 -6.53 3.45
N TYR A 122 -10.66 -5.54 3.44
CA TYR A 122 -12.02 -5.68 3.93
C TYR A 122 -12.83 -6.67 3.07
N MET A 123 -12.70 -6.64 1.75
CA MET A 123 -13.48 -7.51 0.87
C MET A 123 -12.94 -8.95 0.85
N GLU A 124 -11.63 -9.11 0.73
CA GLU A 124 -11.00 -10.40 0.44
C GLU A 124 -10.24 -10.98 1.64
N GLY A 125 -9.95 -10.17 2.65
CA GLY A 125 -9.05 -10.52 3.73
C GLY A 125 -7.61 -10.64 3.25
N GLY A 126 -6.69 -10.95 4.17
CA GLY A 126 -5.29 -11.16 3.84
C GLY A 126 -4.45 -9.92 4.11
N LEU A 127 -3.35 -9.79 3.37
CA LEU A 127 -2.28 -8.82 3.60
C LEU A 127 -2.24 -7.80 2.45
N TYR A 128 -2.18 -6.52 2.78
CA TYR A 128 -1.76 -5.46 1.89
C TYR A 128 -0.30 -5.09 2.17
N MET A 129 0.44 -4.77 1.10
CA MET A 129 1.79 -4.24 1.17
C MET A 129 2.00 -3.13 0.13
N ASP A 130 2.69 -2.07 0.53
CA ASP A 130 3.21 -1.08 -0.41
C ASP A 130 4.24 -1.73 -1.34
N ALA A 131 4.29 -1.25 -2.58
CA ALA A 131 5.10 -1.82 -3.65
C ALA A 131 6.63 -1.71 -3.39
N ASP A 132 7.04 -0.78 -2.53
CA ASP A 132 8.43 -0.60 -2.12
C ASP A 132 8.83 -1.41 -0.88
N VAL A 133 7.90 -2.16 -0.30
CA VAL A 133 8.15 -3.12 0.78
C VAL A 133 8.47 -4.48 0.20
N ALA A 134 9.43 -5.16 0.80
CA ALA A 134 9.80 -6.52 0.48
C ALA A 134 9.76 -7.44 1.71
N VAL A 135 9.75 -8.74 1.46
CA VAL A 135 9.81 -9.77 2.50
C VAL A 135 11.12 -10.54 2.40
N GLY A 136 11.75 -10.82 3.53
CA GLY A 136 13.01 -11.58 3.58
C GLY A 136 12.83 -13.06 3.93
N GLN A 137 11.64 -13.46 4.36
CA GLN A 137 11.34 -14.80 4.85
C GLN A 137 9.85 -15.14 4.66
N PRO A 138 9.48 -16.44 4.62
CA PRO A 138 8.09 -16.86 4.52
C PRO A 138 7.24 -16.29 5.65
N LEU A 139 6.10 -15.69 5.29
CA LEU A 139 5.16 -15.12 6.26
C LEU A 139 4.36 -16.21 6.96
N GLY A 140 3.95 -17.25 6.22
CA GLY A 140 2.97 -18.23 6.68
C GLY A 140 1.59 -17.58 6.88
N SER A 141 0.67 -18.27 7.57
CA SER A 141 -0.57 -17.62 8.01
C SER A 141 -0.28 -16.60 9.11
N LEU A 142 -0.82 -15.40 8.98
CA LEU A 142 -0.74 -14.38 10.03
C LEU A 142 -1.84 -14.60 11.07
N ASP A 143 -1.45 -14.62 12.35
CA ASP A 143 -2.40 -14.62 13.46
C ASP A 143 -2.83 -13.19 13.78
N ALA A 144 -4.12 -12.92 13.65
CA ALA A 144 -4.73 -11.61 13.89
C ALA A 144 -5.81 -11.75 14.96
N PRO A 145 -5.46 -11.74 16.27
CA PRO A 145 -6.40 -11.98 17.36
C PRO A 145 -7.61 -11.03 17.34
N ASN A 146 -7.38 -9.79 16.91
CA ASN A 146 -8.39 -8.75 16.79
C ASN A 146 -8.93 -8.58 15.36
N GLY A 147 -8.59 -9.50 14.45
CA GLY A 147 -8.98 -9.46 13.05
C GLY A 147 -8.33 -8.35 12.23
N PHE A 148 -7.31 -7.67 12.77
CA PHE A 148 -6.59 -6.58 12.11
C PHE A 148 -5.14 -6.54 12.60
N LEU A 149 -4.21 -6.36 11.67
CA LEU A 149 -2.78 -6.17 11.93
C LEU A 149 -2.26 -4.99 11.10
N VAL A 150 -1.24 -4.31 11.62
CA VAL A 150 -0.56 -3.20 10.96
C VAL A 150 0.92 -3.20 11.35
N HIS A 151 1.79 -2.56 10.57
CA HIS A 151 3.19 -2.40 10.97
C HIS A 151 3.31 -1.47 12.18
N ILE A 152 3.85 -2.02 13.26
CA ILE A 152 4.16 -1.29 14.50
C ILE A 152 5.61 -1.58 14.84
N GLU A 153 6.41 -0.53 14.94
CA GLU A 153 7.79 -0.59 15.39
C GLU A 153 7.97 0.48 16.48
N ASP A 154 8.29 0.04 17.69
CA ASP A 154 8.28 0.85 18.91
C ASP A 154 6.96 1.62 19.09
N ASN A 155 7.01 2.96 18.97
CA ASN A 155 5.86 3.86 19.10
C ASN A 155 5.33 4.36 17.74
N LEU A 156 5.90 3.87 16.65
CA LEU A 156 5.54 4.25 15.29
C LEU A 156 4.58 3.25 14.67
N THR A 157 3.66 3.75 13.87
CA THR A 157 2.69 2.97 13.11
C THR A 157 2.85 3.33 11.64
N SER A 158 2.89 2.32 10.77
CA SER A 158 2.91 2.48 9.32
C SER A 158 1.87 1.56 8.70
N ASN A 159 1.13 2.07 7.71
CA ASN A 159 0.16 1.28 6.95
C ASN A 159 0.73 0.65 5.69
N ALA A 160 2.04 0.83 5.40
CA ALA A 160 2.71 0.17 4.29
C ALA A 160 2.65 -1.37 4.36
N VAL A 161 2.31 -1.92 5.54
CA VAL A 161 1.92 -3.32 5.70
C VAL A 161 0.70 -3.38 6.62
N LEU A 162 -0.39 -3.96 6.13
CA LEU A 162 -1.67 -4.05 6.85
C LEU A 162 -2.32 -5.40 6.54
N ALA A 163 -2.87 -6.10 7.53
CA ALA A 163 -3.69 -7.27 7.29
C ALA A 163 -5.05 -7.13 7.96
N SER A 164 -6.10 -7.65 7.33
CA SER A 164 -7.43 -7.69 7.92
C SER A 164 -8.09 -9.03 7.65
N ALA A 165 -8.92 -9.48 8.60
CA ALA A 165 -9.96 -10.44 8.30
C ALA A 165 -10.98 -9.78 7.35
N PRO A 166 -11.60 -10.53 6.42
CA PRO A 166 -12.61 -9.95 5.56
C PRO A 166 -13.84 -9.58 6.37
N ARG A 167 -14.41 -8.43 6.03
CA ARG A 167 -15.47 -7.73 6.78
C ARG A 167 -15.06 -7.45 8.23
N GLY A 168 -13.76 -7.26 8.46
CA GLY A 168 -13.21 -6.95 9.76
C GLY A 168 -13.77 -5.63 10.30
N LYS A 169 -14.19 -5.65 11.58
CA LYS A 169 -14.80 -4.50 12.24
C LYS A 169 -13.90 -3.26 12.18
N MET A 170 -12.63 -3.39 12.53
CA MET A 170 -11.69 -2.27 12.56
C MET A 170 -11.48 -1.64 11.17
N ALA A 171 -11.28 -2.45 10.12
CA ALA A 171 -11.16 -1.93 8.76
C ALA A 171 -12.43 -1.17 8.31
N GLY A 172 -13.61 -1.67 8.67
CA GLY A 172 -14.89 -0.99 8.44
C GLY A 172 -14.99 0.36 9.16
N GLU A 173 -14.67 0.39 10.46
CA GLU A 173 -14.74 1.62 11.28
C GLU A 173 -13.71 2.68 10.83
N ILE A 174 -12.53 2.26 10.37
CA ILE A 174 -11.55 3.16 9.75
C ILE A 174 -12.14 3.76 8.47
N MET A 175 -12.71 2.94 7.57
CA MET A 175 -13.35 3.45 6.34
C MET A 175 -14.53 4.40 6.65
N ASP A 176 -15.35 4.12 7.68
CA ASP A 176 -16.42 5.01 8.12
C ASP A 176 -15.84 6.36 8.57
N THR A 177 -14.73 6.34 9.31
CA THR A 177 -14.06 7.56 9.77
C THR A 177 -13.42 8.34 8.63
N ILE A 178 -12.87 7.66 7.60
CA ILE A 178 -12.42 8.33 6.37
C ILE A 178 -13.60 9.09 5.75
N VAL A 179 -14.76 8.45 5.61
CA VAL A 179 -15.96 9.09 5.06
C VAL A 179 -16.34 10.33 5.86
N ASP A 180 -16.36 10.24 7.19
CA ASP A 180 -16.69 11.36 8.06
C ASP A 180 -15.69 12.52 7.92
N LEU A 181 -14.38 12.24 7.92
CA LEU A 181 -13.34 13.26 7.75
C LEU A 181 -13.48 14.04 6.43
N TYR A 182 -13.93 13.38 5.36
CA TYR A 182 -14.16 14.01 4.06
C TYR A 182 -15.52 14.73 3.93
N THR A 183 -16.46 14.53 4.86
CA THR A 183 -17.84 14.99 4.69
C THR A 183 -18.38 15.76 5.88
N THR A 184 -18.50 15.13 7.04
CA THR A 184 -19.30 15.58 8.18
C THR A 184 -18.47 16.00 9.39
N SER A 185 -17.18 15.68 9.43
CA SER A 185 -16.34 15.89 10.61
C SER A 185 -16.21 17.37 10.97
N PRO A 186 -16.67 17.81 12.17
CA PRO A 186 -16.57 19.21 12.58
C PRO A 186 -15.12 19.71 12.68
N SER A 187 -14.16 18.83 13.02
CA SER A 187 -12.73 19.21 13.10
C SER A 187 -12.13 19.55 11.73
N MET A 188 -12.82 19.17 10.66
CA MET A 188 -12.40 19.43 9.29
C MET A 188 -13.17 20.59 8.65
N MET A 189 -14.10 21.23 9.37
CA MET A 189 -14.98 22.27 8.83
C MET A 189 -14.59 23.65 9.34
N GLU A 190 -14.42 24.60 8.42
CA GLU A 190 -14.34 26.04 8.73
C GLU A 190 -15.25 26.80 7.77
N ASN A 191 -16.15 27.65 8.28
CA ASN A 191 -17.06 28.47 7.47
C ASN A 191 -17.84 27.67 6.41
N ASN A 192 -18.35 26.48 6.76
CA ASN A 192 -19.03 25.51 5.88
C ASN A 192 -18.15 24.90 4.77
N GLU A 193 -16.83 25.03 4.84
CA GLU A 193 -15.89 24.38 3.92
C GLU A 193 -15.11 23.27 4.64
N ASN A 194 -14.99 22.10 3.99
CA ASN A 194 -14.18 21.00 4.50
C ASN A 194 -12.71 21.17 4.07
N TYR A 195 -11.78 21.28 5.02
CA TYR A 195 -10.33 21.39 4.75
C TYR A 195 -9.77 20.18 4.00
N GLY A 196 -10.20 18.97 4.35
CA GLY A 196 -9.83 17.76 3.62
C GLY A 196 -10.21 17.84 2.14
N TRP A 197 -11.38 18.43 1.85
CA TRP A 197 -11.82 18.69 0.49
C TRP A 197 -11.05 19.83 -0.19
N LYS A 198 -10.78 20.92 0.52
CA LYS A 198 -10.19 22.15 -0.02
C LYS A 198 -8.66 22.10 -0.18
N THR A 199 -7.94 21.62 0.83
CA THR A 199 -6.48 21.80 0.95
C THR A 199 -5.69 20.51 0.81
N LYS A 200 -6.25 19.33 1.17
CA LYS A 200 -5.52 18.04 1.18
C LYS A 200 -4.73 17.78 -0.10
N ARG A 201 -5.29 18.06 -1.28
CA ARG A 201 -4.62 17.76 -2.55
C ARG A 201 -3.67 18.87 -3.01
N SER A 202 -3.95 20.12 -2.68
CA SER A 202 -3.40 21.32 -3.30
C SER A 202 -2.35 22.06 -2.45
N THR A 203 -2.31 21.84 -1.13
CA THR A 203 -1.40 22.56 -0.22
C THR A 203 -0.15 21.72 0.07
N PRO A 204 1.03 22.04 -0.50
CA PRO A 204 2.27 21.33 -0.20
C PRO A 204 2.78 21.64 1.24
N GLY A 205 3.78 20.88 1.70
CA GLY A 205 4.55 21.21 2.92
C GLY A 205 4.11 20.47 4.18
N GLY A 206 4.49 21.00 5.36
CA GLY A 206 4.31 20.37 6.68
C GLY A 206 3.35 21.07 7.64
N GLY A 207 2.54 22.03 7.17
CA GLY A 207 1.51 22.67 7.98
C GLY A 207 0.37 21.71 8.38
N LEU A 208 -0.45 22.10 9.35
CA LEU A 208 -1.56 21.28 9.87
C LEU A 208 -2.53 20.81 8.77
N PHE A 209 -2.79 21.67 7.78
CA PHE A 209 -3.67 21.39 6.64
C PHE A 209 -2.91 21.15 5.34
N SER A 210 -1.65 20.74 5.42
CA SER A 210 -0.87 20.34 4.26
C SER A 210 -1.30 18.96 3.76
N ARG A 211 -0.91 18.67 2.52
CA ARG A 211 -1.13 17.39 1.87
C ARG A 211 -0.58 16.21 2.66
N LEU A 212 0.65 16.32 3.16
CA LEU A 212 1.29 15.27 3.95
C LEU A 212 0.46 15.00 5.22
N THR A 213 0.25 16.05 6.02
CA THR A 213 -0.44 15.93 7.31
C THR A 213 -1.85 15.39 7.11
N LEU A 214 -2.60 15.93 6.15
CA LEU A 214 -3.96 15.47 5.87
C LEU A 214 -4.01 14.07 5.26
N THR A 215 -3.01 13.62 4.48
CA THR A 215 -2.93 12.20 4.08
C THR A 215 -2.74 11.33 5.31
N MET A 216 -1.75 11.62 6.15
CA MET A 216 -1.48 10.82 7.35
C MET A 216 -2.68 10.73 8.29
N HIS A 217 -3.40 11.85 8.49
CA HIS A 217 -4.51 11.93 9.46
C HIS A 217 -5.88 11.57 8.91
N MET A 218 -6.09 11.62 7.59
CA MET A 218 -7.40 11.32 7.01
C MET A 218 -7.51 9.96 6.36
N THR A 219 -6.40 9.37 5.92
CA THR A 219 -6.42 8.07 5.23
C THR A 219 -5.29 7.14 5.68
N GLY A 220 -4.15 7.70 6.10
CA GLY A 220 -2.94 6.92 6.40
C GLY A 220 -2.70 6.60 7.88
N PRO A 221 -1.42 6.51 8.30
CA PRO A 221 -1.05 5.84 9.53
C PRO A 221 -1.46 6.57 10.82
N SER A 222 -1.58 7.91 10.81
CA SER A 222 -2.05 8.65 11.98
C SER A 222 -3.52 8.39 12.26
N LEU A 223 -4.34 8.17 11.22
CA LEU A 223 -5.73 7.75 11.39
C LEU A 223 -5.80 6.36 12.02
N ILE A 224 -5.10 5.39 11.43
CA ILE A 224 -5.09 4.00 11.92
C ILE A 224 -4.61 3.91 13.36
N ARG A 225 -3.57 4.69 13.72
CA ARG A 225 -3.07 4.76 15.09
C ARG A 225 -4.14 5.17 16.11
N SER A 226 -5.15 5.94 15.72
CA SER A 226 -6.23 6.36 16.62
C SER A 226 -7.18 5.22 17.02
N PHE A 227 -7.16 4.10 16.28
CA PHE A 227 -7.91 2.87 16.57
C PHE A 227 -7.11 1.86 17.40
N LEU A 228 -5.81 2.08 17.56
CA LEU A 228 -4.95 1.18 18.33
C LEU A 228 -5.06 1.46 19.83
N PRO A 229 -4.90 0.43 20.68
CA PRO A 229 -4.92 0.62 22.13
C PRO A 229 -3.77 1.51 22.61
N ALA A 230 -3.91 2.08 23.81
CA ALA A 230 -2.98 3.08 24.32
C ALA A 230 -1.61 2.48 24.69
N THR A 231 -1.59 1.26 25.23
CA THR A 231 -0.37 0.66 25.78
C THR A 231 0.41 -0.13 24.73
N ALA A 232 1.74 -0.16 24.88
CA ALA A 232 2.62 -0.94 23.99
C ALA A 232 2.32 -2.45 24.08
N GLU A 233 1.92 -2.95 25.25
CA GLU A 233 1.60 -4.37 25.44
C GLU A 233 0.36 -4.78 24.64
N GLU A 234 -0.71 -3.99 24.72
CA GLU A 234 -1.94 -4.27 23.98
C GLU A 234 -1.74 -4.13 22.45
N LYS A 235 -0.85 -3.23 22.02
CA LYS A 235 -0.53 -3.04 20.59
C LYS A 235 0.12 -4.26 19.96
N LYS A 236 0.78 -5.13 20.71
CA LYS A 236 1.40 -6.36 20.17
C LYS A 236 0.38 -7.25 19.46
N ALA A 237 -0.87 -7.27 19.92
CA ALA A 237 -1.95 -8.05 19.31
C ALA A 237 -2.45 -7.46 17.97
N TYR A 238 -1.92 -6.32 17.55
CA TYR A 238 -2.20 -5.65 16.27
C TYR A 238 -0.95 -5.54 15.39
N ALA A 239 0.20 -6.05 15.82
CA ALA A 239 1.45 -5.90 15.08
C ALA A 239 1.66 -7.07 14.11
N VAL A 240 1.99 -6.77 12.85
CA VAL A 240 2.60 -7.77 11.94
C VAL A 240 4.01 -8.14 12.44
N PRO A 241 4.56 -9.31 12.07
CA PRO A 241 5.93 -9.69 12.45
C PRO A 241 6.97 -8.81 11.73
N HIS A 242 7.34 -7.69 12.37
CA HIS A 242 8.19 -6.63 11.80
C HIS A 242 9.56 -7.14 11.31
N ASP A 243 10.08 -8.25 11.87
CA ASP A 243 11.34 -8.87 11.45
C ASP A 243 11.31 -9.52 10.07
N LYS A 244 10.12 -9.63 9.45
CA LYS A 244 9.95 -10.21 8.11
C LYS A 244 9.99 -9.19 6.98
N PHE A 245 9.93 -7.89 7.28
CA PHE A 245 9.77 -6.82 6.29
C PHE A 245 11.04 -6.01 6.09
N PHE A 246 11.29 -5.64 4.84
CA PHE A 246 12.51 -4.99 4.37
C PHE A 246 12.16 -3.90 3.34
N TYR A 247 13.08 -2.96 3.15
CA TYR A 247 13.04 -1.99 2.06
C TYR A 247 14.36 -2.02 1.28
N ARG A 248 14.34 -1.59 0.03
CA ARG A 248 15.55 -1.54 -0.81
C ARG A 248 16.12 -0.13 -0.85
N GLU A 249 17.39 0.03 -0.52
CA GLU A 249 18.09 1.30 -0.75
C GLU A 249 18.44 1.50 -2.22
N THR A 250 18.10 2.68 -2.76
CA THR A 250 18.41 3.04 -4.14
C THR A 250 19.14 4.40 -4.19
N PRO A 251 20.33 4.52 -4.82
CA PRO A 251 21.10 3.44 -5.44
C PRO A 251 21.75 2.51 -4.39
N CYS A 252 22.01 1.25 -4.77
CA CYS A 252 22.80 0.33 -3.96
C CYS A 252 24.22 0.89 -3.82
N THR A 253 24.56 1.47 -2.66
CA THR A 253 25.84 2.14 -2.42
C THR A 253 26.98 1.18 -2.09
N ASP A 254 26.68 -0.10 -1.88
CA ASP A 254 27.70 -1.12 -1.59
C ASP A 254 28.38 -1.62 -2.88
N ASN A 255 29.52 -0.99 -3.17
CA ASN A 255 30.59 -1.54 -4.01
C ASN A 255 31.32 -2.68 -3.26
N MET A 256 30.62 -3.74 -2.89
CA MET A 256 31.29 -4.94 -2.37
C MET A 256 31.73 -5.84 -3.51
N GLN A 257 32.98 -6.31 -3.41
CA GLN A 257 33.60 -7.23 -4.36
C GLN A 257 32.73 -8.48 -4.59
N PRO A 258 32.86 -9.14 -5.75
CA PRO A 258 32.06 -10.33 -6.07
C PRO A 258 32.40 -11.48 -5.11
N GLU A 259 31.69 -11.55 -3.99
CA GLU A 259 31.72 -12.69 -3.09
C GLU A 259 30.84 -13.82 -3.63
N GLN A 260 31.09 -15.06 -3.16
CA GLN A 260 30.42 -16.27 -3.59
C GLN A 260 28.89 -16.09 -3.67
N ARG A 261 28.37 -16.16 -4.89
CA ARG A 261 26.98 -15.85 -5.23
C ARG A 261 26.07 -17.00 -4.86
N SER A 262 25.52 -17.00 -3.64
CA SER A 262 24.26 -17.71 -3.43
C SER A 262 23.13 -16.96 -4.15
N LEU A 263 22.10 -17.68 -4.61
CA LEU A 263 20.89 -17.06 -5.17
C LEU A 263 20.26 -16.07 -4.19
N SER A 264 20.30 -16.36 -2.89
CA SER A 264 19.86 -15.43 -1.85
C SER A 264 20.63 -14.11 -1.86
N ASN A 265 21.96 -14.14 -1.98
CA ASN A 265 22.79 -12.93 -2.00
C ASN A 265 22.52 -12.07 -3.24
N ILE A 266 22.09 -12.69 -4.35
CA ILE A 266 21.69 -11.98 -5.57
C ILE A 266 20.32 -11.30 -5.37
N PHE A 267 19.33 -12.02 -4.84
CA PHE A 267 17.95 -11.49 -4.70
C PHE A 267 17.81 -10.40 -3.63
N PHE A 268 18.53 -10.51 -2.51
CA PHE A 268 18.41 -9.58 -1.38
C PHE A 268 19.44 -8.45 -1.39
N ARG A 269 20.11 -8.21 -2.53
CA ARG A 269 21.14 -7.18 -2.62
C ARG A 269 20.56 -5.78 -2.40
N GLY A 270 21.08 -5.08 -1.39
CA GLY A 270 20.68 -3.71 -1.03
C GLY A 270 19.42 -3.62 -0.17
N PHE A 271 18.96 -4.75 0.40
CA PHE A 271 17.81 -4.77 1.30
C PHE A 271 18.25 -4.40 2.72
N LYS A 272 17.49 -3.52 3.37
CA LYS A 272 17.62 -3.18 4.78
C LYS A 272 16.34 -3.54 5.52
N ARG A 273 16.48 -3.97 6.78
CA ARG A 273 15.35 -4.33 7.63
C ARG A 273 14.49 -3.10 7.93
N GLY A 274 13.17 -3.29 7.98
CA GLY A 274 12.20 -2.25 8.27
C GLY A 274 11.51 -1.72 7.03
N LEU A 275 10.88 -0.54 7.14
CA LEU A 275 10.17 0.15 6.06
C LEU A 275 10.88 1.46 5.71
N ASN A 276 10.80 1.87 4.45
CA ASN A 276 11.34 3.17 4.05
C ASN A 276 10.42 4.31 4.53
N GLY A 277 10.93 5.20 5.39
CA GLY A 277 10.21 6.39 5.85
C GLY A 277 10.28 7.58 4.88
N GLU A 278 11.12 7.52 3.84
CA GLU A 278 11.32 8.60 2.87
C GLU A 278 10.21 8.63 1.81
N GLY A 279 8.97 8.88 2.22
CA GLY A 279 7.93 9.19 1.25
C GLY A 279 8.33 10.43 0.44
N ARG A 280 8.35 10.34 -0.90
CA ARG A 280 8.62 11.49 -1.78
C ARG A 280 7.38 12.40 -1.86
N TRP A 281 7.05 13.06 -0.75
CA TRP A 281 5.88 13.93 -0.57
C TRP A 281 5.99 15.29 -1.27
N ALA A 282 7.18 15.65 -1.74
CA ALA A 282 7.50 16.97 -2.27
C ALA A 282 6.96 17.26 -3.69
N ASN A 283 6.52 16.24 -4.43
CA ASN A 283 6.09 16.41 -5.83
C ASN A 283 4.61 16.78 -5.95
N VAL A 284 4.17 17.88 -5.33
CA VAL A 284 3.02 18.60 -5.88
C VAL A 284 3.54 19.25 -7.15
N ARG A 285 3.01 18.88 -8.32
CA ARG A 285 3.30 19.60 -9.58
C ARG A 285 2.23 20.67 -9.78
N PRO A 286 2.35 21.88 -9.19
CA PRO A 286 1.46 22.97 -9.54
C PRO A 286 1.72 23.32 -11.02
N GLY A 287 0.67 23.34 -11.85
CA GLY A 287 0.75 24.06 -13.13
C GLY A 287 0.46 23.34 -14.43
N ARG A 288 0.00 22.08 -14.48
CA ARG A 288 -0.68 21.59 -15.70
C ARG A 288 -2.18 21.73 -15.54
N ARG A 289 -2.75 22.83 -16.05
CA ARG A 289 -4.16 22.85 -16.48
C ARG A 289 -4.32 21.69 -17.47
N ALA A 290 -4.99 20.63 -17.03
CA ALA A 290 -5.67 19.73 -17.95
C ALA A 290 -7.12 20.23 -18.02
N SER A 291 -7.56 20.50 -19.24
CA SER A 291 -8.89 20.96 -19.62
C SER A 291 -10.01 20.15 -18.98
N ILE A 292 -11.10 20.86 -18.72
CA ILE A 292 -12.45 20.36 -18.38
C ILE A 292 -12.84 19.23 -19.32
#